data_AF-A0A7W1MYT4-F1
#
_entry.id   AF-A0A7W1MYT4-F1
#
_cell.length_a   1.000
_cell.length_b   1.000
_cell.length_c   1.000
_cell.angle_alpha   90.00
_cell.angle_beta   90.00
_cell.angle_gamma   90.00
#
_symmetry.space_group_name_H-M   'P 1'
#
loop_
_entity.id
_entity.type
_entity.pdbx_description
1 polymer ?
#
loop_
_entity_poly.entity_id
_entity_poly.type
_entity_poly.pdbx_seq_one_letter_code
_entity_poly.pdbx_strand_id
1 'polypeptide(L)' 'QDQVREIAQTKLQDLNARDLDQAAKIIAGTARSMGVEVGT' A
#
# COMPACT_ATOMS: atom_id res chain seq x y z
N GLN A 1 -6.32 -0.91 -8.62
CA GLN A 1 -5.29 -1.53 -7.75
C GLN A 1 -3.81 -1.23 -8.06
N ASP A 2 -3.41 -0.83 -9.27
CA ASP A 2 -1.98 -0.80 -9.64
C ASP A 2 -1.12 0.25 -8.91
N GLN A 3 -1.64 1.45 -8.66
CA GLN A 3 -0.89 2.50 -7.96
C GLN A 3 -0.48 2.10 -6.54
N VAL A 4 -1.36 1.41 -5.81
CA VAL A 4 -1.02 0.93 -4.46
C VAL A 4 0.07 -0.13 -4.52
N ARG A 5 0.07 -0.99 -5.56
CA ARG A 5 1.08 -2.02 -5.74
C ARG A 5 2.43 -1.41 -6.14
N GLU A 6 2.47 -0.40 -7.00
CA GLU A 6 3.70 0.35 -7.32
C GLU A 6 4.27 1.10 -6.12
N ILE A 7 3.42 1.79 -5.37
CA ILE A 7 3.83 2.50 -4.15
C ILE A 7 4.35 1.49 -3.11
N ALA A 8 3.65 0.37 -2.95
CA ALA A 8 4.06 -0.70 -2.05
C ALA A 8 5.39 -1.32 -2.48
N GLN A 9 5.66 -1.47 -3.79
CA GLN A 9 6.90 -2.01 -4.32
C GLN A 9 8.07 -1.07 -4.09
N THR A 10 7.85 0.24 -4.26
CA THR A 10 8.86 1.27 -4.01
C THR A 10 9.16 1.41 -2.51
N LYS A 11 8.13 1.35 -1.65
CA LYS A 11 8.27 1.47 -0.19
C LYS A 11 8.51 0.16 0.54
N LEU A 12 8.59 -0.99 -0.14
CA LEU A 12 8.65 -2.30 0.52
C LEU A 12 9.80 -2.40 1.53
N GLN A 13 10.95 -1.85 1.18
CA GLN A 13 12.14 -1.80 2.05
C GLN A 13 12.00 -0.86 3.25
N ASP A 14 11.10 0.14 3.16
CA ASP A 14 10.81 1.09 4.23
C ASP A 14 9.68 0.61 5.15
N LEU A 15 8.91 -0.38 4.70
CA LEU A 15 7.78 -0.94 5.41
C LEU A 15 8.19 -2.22 6.14
N ASN A 16 7.57 -2.46 7.29
CA ASN A 16 7.71 -3.73 7.99
C ASN A 16 6.81 -4.82 7.38
N ALA A 17 6.85 -4.96 6.05
CA ALA A 17 6.04 -5.88 5.28
C ALA A 17 6.90 -7.05 4.77
N ARG A 18 6.35 -8.27 4.84
CA ARG A 18 7.05 -9.48 4.39
C ARG A 18 6.96 -9.73 2.89
N ASP A 19 5.97 -9.11 2.25
CA ASP A 19 5.61 -9.33 0.86
C ASP A 19 4.83 -8.12 0.32
N LEU A 20 4.73 -8.04 -1.01
CA LEU A 20 4.07 -6.95 -1.72
C LEU A 20 2.59 -6.80 -1.37
N ASP A 21 1.88 -7.91 -1.13
CA ASP A 21 0.45 -7.86 -0.82
C ASP A 21 0.22 -7.34 0.61
N GLN A 22 1.12 -7.64 1.54
CA GLN A 22 1.11 -7.05 2.88
C GLN A 22 1.47 -5.56 2.85
N ALA A 23 2.46 -5.17 2.06
CA ALA A 23 2.80 -3.76 1.85
C ALA A 23 1.62 -2.99 1.22
N ALA A 24 0.95 -3.59 0.23
CA ALA A 24 -0.24 -3.02 -0.39
C ALA A 24 -1.38 -2.80 0.62
N LYS A 25 -1.59 -3.72 1.57
CA LYS A 25 -2.57 -3.55 2.66
C LYS A 25 -2.22 -2.39 3.60
N ILE A 26 -0.94 -2.20 3.93
CA ILE A 26 -0.49 -1.07 4.76
C ILE A 26 -0.74 0.26 4.06
N ILE A 27 -0.40 0.35 2.78
CA ILE A 27 -0.61 1.55 1.96
C ILE A 27 -2.11 1.84 1.79
N ALA A 28 -2.92 0.81 1.50
CA ALA A 28 -4.37 0.95 1.40
C ALA A 28 -5.02 1.39 2.72
N GLY A 29 -4.56 0.84 3.85
CA GLY A 29 -5.00 1.27 5.18
C GLY A 29 -4.70 2.74 5.46
N THR A 30 -3.49 3.19 5.07
CA THR A 30 -3.08 4.59 5.21
C THR A 30 -3.94 5.51 4.33
N ALA A 31 -4.16 5.15 3.07
CA ALA A 31 -5.01 5.90 2.15
C ALA A 31 -6.44 6.02 2.69
N ARG A 32 -7.00 4.93 3.22
CA ARG A 32 -8.32 4.92 3.88
C ARG A 32 -8.38 5.88 5.08
N SER A 33 -7.36 5.89 5.95
CA SER A 33 -7.29 6.79 7.10
C SER A 33 -7.17 8.27 6.70
N MET A 34 -6.59 8.55 5.54
CA MET A 34 -6.55 9.90 4.95
C MET A 34 -7.84 10.28 4.21
N GLY A 35 -8.83 9.38 4.15
CA GLY A 35 -10.07 9.59 3.38
C GLY A 35 -9.88 9.48 1.86
N VAL A 36 -8.76 8.92 1.41
CA VAL A 36 -8.48 8.67 0.00
C VAL A 36 -9.07 7.32 -0.39
N GLU A 37 -10.01 7.35 -1.33
CA GLU A 37 -10.63 6.13 -1.85
C GLU A 37 -9.66 5.44 -2.81
N VAL A 38 -9.18 4.26 -2.40
CA VAL A 38 -8.38 3.39 -3.27
C VAL A 38 -9.35 2.47 -4.00
N GLY A 39 -9.62 2.79 -5.27
CA GLY A 39 -10.40 1.92 -6.16
C GLY A 39 -9.75 0.54 -6.27
N THR A 40 -10.56 -0.49 -6.00
CA THR A 40 -10.26 -1.91 -6.29
C THR A 40 -9.71 -2.05 -7.71
#